data_AF-A0A1C6IUV5-F1
#
_entry.id   AF-A0A1C6IUV5-F1
#
_cell.length_a   1.000
_cell.length_b   1.000
_cell.length_c   1.000
_cell.angle_alpha   90.00
_cell.angle_beta   90.00
_cell.angle_gamma   90.00
#
_symmetry.space_group_name_H-M   'P 1'
#
loop_
_entity.id
_entity.type
_entity.pdbx_description
1 polymer ?
#
loop_
_entity_poly.entity_id
_entity_poly.type
_entity_poly.pdbx_seq_one_letter_code
_entity_poly.pdbx_strand_id
1 'polypeptide(L)'
;MLPQPFVTVAQTQLPDLRVALDLTEEWDALDNGSALLTGVVVARADFVKEHPAAVSNFLEQYSASVDWVNANTAEAAELIGGYDIVDATVAEKALPYCNIVCVTGTEMMDMLSGYLSVLWEQDAESVGGGMPNDDFYYGA
;
A
#
# COMPACT_ATOMS: atom_id res chain seq x y z
N MET A 1 -4.01 -12.08 12.15
CA MET A 1 -3.60 -11.44 10.88
C MET A 1 -2.08 -11.29 10.92
N LEU A 2 -1.40 -11.59 9.81
CA LEU A 2 0.03 -11.39 9.68
C LEU A 2 0.28 -10.79 8.29
N PRO A 3 1.02 -9.68 8.16
CA PRO A 3 1.32 -9.08 6.85
C PRO A 3 2.56 -9.71 6.22
N GLN A 4 2.78 -9.46 4.93
CA GLN A 4 4.06 -9.76 4.29
C GLN A 4 5.17 -8.82 4.79
N PRO A 5 6.45 -9.27 4.82
CA PRO A 5 6.94 -10.61 4.49
C PRO A 5 6.84 -11.62 5.66
N PHE A 6 6.24 -11.24 6.79
CA PHE A 6 6.23 -12.08 7.99
C PHE A 6 5.46 -13.40 7.81
N VAL A 7 4.42 -13.41 6.97
CA VAL A 7 3.73 -14.66 6.57
C VAL A 7 4.72 -15.63 5.93
N THR A 8 5.46 -15.17 4.91
CA THR A 8 6.48 -15.98 4.25
C THR A 8 7.54 -16.47 5.24
N VAL A 9 8.03 -15.61 6.14
CA VAL A 9 8.98 -16.02 7.20
C VAL A 9 8.40 -17.08 8.14
N ALA A 10 7.12 -16.97 8.52
CA ALA A 10 6.49 -17.95 9.39
C ALA A 10 6.31 -19.30 8.66
N GLN A 11 5.99 -19.29 7.38
CA GLN A 11 5.82 -20.51 6.57
C GLN A 11 7.13 -21.26 6.34
N THR A 12 8.29 -20.59 6.35
CA THR A 12 9.58 -21.30 6.28
C THR A 12 9.90 -22.06 7.57
N GLN A 13 9.33 -21.65 8.71
CA GLN A 13 9.55 -22.26 10.02
C GLN A 13 8.47 -23.27 10.39
N LEU A 14 7.26 -23.10 9.86
CA LEU A 14 6.09 -23.93 10.15
C LEU A 14 5.54 -24.49 8.83
N PRO A 15 5.96 -25.70 8.42
CA PRO A 15 5.61 -26.27 7.10
C PRO A 15 4.11 -26.41 6.85
N ASP A 16 3.32 -26.61 7.90
CA ASP A 16 1.87 -26.77 7.82
C ASP A 16 1.11 -25.42 7.87
N LEU A 17 1.81 -24.30 8.05
CA LEU A 17 1.20 -22.98 8.05
C LEU A 17 0.80 -22.60 6.63
N ARG A 18 -0.48 -22.31 6.45
CA ARG A 18 -1.05 -21.82 5.19
C ARG A 18 -1.73 -20.47 5.39
N VAL A 19 -1.76 -19.67 4.33
CA VAL A 19 -2.69 -18.54 4.23
C VAL A 19 -4.10 -19.11 4.17
N ALA A 20 -4.94 -18.72 5.13
CA ALA A 20 -6.32 -19.21 5.21
C ALA A 20 -7.31 -18.31 4.49
N LEU A 21 -7.07 -16.99 4.56
CA LEU A 21 -7.84 -15.92 3.95
C LEU A 21 -6.85 -14.85 3.52
N ASP A 22 -7.07 -14.28 2.33
CA ASP A 22 -6.42 -13.05 1.89
C ASP A 22 -7.32 -11.87 2.24
N LEU A 23 -6.89 -10.99 3.13
CA LEU A 23 -7.77 -9.92 3.60
C LEU A 23 -8.05 -8.85 2.54
N THR A 24 -7.22 -8.73 1.50
CA THR A 24 -7.52 -7.89 0.35
C THR A 24 -8.69 -8.49 -0.43
N GLU A 25 -8.61 -9.79 -0.77
CA GLU A 25 -9.70 -10.48 -1.48
C GLU A 25 -11.00 -10.49 -0.68
N GLU A 26 -10.93 -10.77 0.63
CA GLU A 26 -12.12 -10.77 1.49
C GLU A 26 -12.73 -9.38 1.65
N TRP A 27 -11.91 -8.31 1.57
CA TRP A 27 -12.41 -6.94 1.59
C TRP A 27 -13.06 -6.55 0.26
N ASP A 28 -12.40 -6.86 -0.85
CA ASP A 28 -12.91 -6.59 -2.20
C ASP A 28 -14.25 -7.31 -2.44
N ALA A 29 -14.43 -8.50 -1.86
CA ALA A 29 -15.67 -9.26 -1.92
C ALA A 29 -16.88 -8.57 -1.24
N LEU A 30 -16.67 -7.51 -0.44
CA LEU A 30 -17.74 -6.69 0.12
C LEU A 30 -18.42 -5.79 -0.94
N ASP A 31 -17.73 -5.51 -2.06
CA ASP A 31 -18.23 -4.71 -3.18
C ASP A 31 -18.89 -3.38 -2.74
N ASN A 32 -18.25 -2.70 -1.79
CA ASN A 32 -18.80 -1.50 -1.13
C ASN A 32 -18.08 -0.20 -1.54
N GLY A 33 -17.26 -0.24 -2.59
CA GLY A 33 -16.48 0.91 -3.07
C GLY A 33 -15.27 1.30 -2.20
N SER A 34 -14.97 0.52 -1.16
CA SER A 34 -13.74 0.65 -0.37
C SER A 34 -12.70 -0.38 -0.82
N ALA A 35 -11.43 -0.11 -0.52
CA ALA A 35 -10.35 -1.10 -0.59
C ALA A 35 -9.66 -1.22 0.77
N LEU A 36 -8.96 -2.33 1.04
CA LEU A 36 -8.14 -2.46 2.23
C LEU A 36 -6.83 -1.68 2.05
N LEU A 37 -6.74 -0.48 2.63
CA LEU A 37 -5.56 0.37 2.53
C LEU A 37 -4.69 0.26 3.78
N THR A 38 -3.40 -0.05 3.60
CA THR A 38 -2.44 -0.21 4.70
C THR A 38 -1.32 0.83 4.69
N GLY A 39 -1.22 1.65 3.64
CA GLY A 39 -0.22 2.69 3.51
C GLY A 39 -0.64 3.78 2.54
N VAL A 40 -0.13 4.99 2.79
CA VAL A 40 -0.32 6.17 1.94
C VAL A 40 0.98 6.98 1.87
N VAL A 41 1.17 7.71 0.78
CA VAL A 41 2.19 8.76 0.70
C VAL A 41 1.56 10.08 1.12
N VAL A 42 2.19 10.78 2.06
CA VAL A 42 1.73 12.08 2.55
C VAL A 42 2.80 13.14 2.28
N ALA A 43 2.37 14.27 1.74
CA ALA A 43 3.22 15.45 1.57
C ALA A 43 2.58 16.65 2.28
N ARG A 44 3.41 17.54 2.83
CA ARG A 44 2.90 18.80 3.40
C ARG A 44 2.32 19.66 2.28
N ALA A 45 1.13 20.22 2.50
CA ALA A 45 0.44 21.05 1.51
C ALA A 45 1.31 22.19 0.96
N ASP A 46 2.07 22.89 1.82
CA ASP A 46 2.95 23.98 1.39
C ASP A 46 4.08 23.48 0.48
N PHE A 47 4.63 22.30 0.76
CA PHE A 47 5.69 21.72 -0.08
C PHE A 47 5.15 21.37 -1.48
N VAL A 48 3.94 20.84 -1.57
CA VAL A 48 3.29 20.54 -2.85
C VAL A 48 3.09 21.81 -3.68
N LYS A 49 2.66 22.91 -3.04
CA LYS A 49 2.43 24.20 -3.69
C LYS A 49 3.74 24.87 -4.12
N GLU A 50 4.77 24.81 -3.28
CA GLU A 50 6.07 25.44 -3.54
C GLU A 50 6.93 24.66 -4.54
N HIS A 51 6.75 23.33 -4.62
CA HIS A 51 7.58 22.44 -5.41
C HIS A 51 6.79 21.46 -6.31
N PRO A 52 5.85 21.93 -7.15
CA PRO A 52 4.98 21.05 -7.93
C PRO A 52 5.76 20.14 -8.90
N ALA A 53 6.85 20.62 -9.49
CA ALA A 53 7.69 19.83 -10.38
C ALA A 53 8.42 18.69 -9.64
N ALA A 54 8.85 18.92 -8.39
CA ALA A 54 9.52 17.90 -7.59
C ALA A 54 8.54 16.80 -7.18
N VAL A 55 7.30 17.17 -6.81
CA VAL A 55 6.24 16.21 -6.48
C VAL A 55 5.83 15.40 -7.70
N SER A 56 5.64 16.04 -8.86
CA SER A 56 5.33 15.34 -10.11
C SER A 56 6.43 14.34 -10.48
N ASN A 57 7.70 14.75 -10.41
CA ASN A 57 8.83 13.86 -10.69
C ASN A 57 8.91 12.71 -9.67
N PHE A 58 8.66 12.97 -8.38
CA PHE A 58 8.60 11.91 -7.37
C PHE A 58 7.52 10.88 -7.71
N LEU A 59 6.31 11.30 -8.05
CA LEU A 59 5.21 10.38 -8.38
C LEU A 59 5.51 9.54 -9.64
N GLU A 60 6.12 10.16 -10.65
CA GLU A 60 6.55 9.45 -11.86
C GLU A 60 7.59 8.37 -11.53
N GLN A 61 8.63 8.73 -10.77
CA GLN A 61 9.68 7.79 -10.38
C GLN A 61 9.15 6.72 -9.40
N TYR A 62 8.22 7.07 -8.52
CA TYR A 62 7.59 6.14 -7.59
C TYR A 62 6.77 5.10 -8.36
N SER A 63 5.92 5.52 -9.29
CA SER A 63 5.17 4.62 -10.17
C SER A 63 6.11 3.70 -10.97
N ALA A 64 7.16 4.26 -11.58
CA ALA A 64 8.15 3.47 -12.31
C ALA A 64 8.87 2.45 -11.42
N SER A 65 9.17 2.80 -10.16
CA SER A 65 9.77 1.89 -9.19
C SER A 65 8.82 0.77 -8.79
N VAL A 66 7.52 1.06 -8.65
CA VAL A 66 6.48 0.06 -8.39
C VAL A 66 6.33 -0.89 -9.57
N ASP A 67 6.28 -0.37 -10.79
CA ASP A 67 6.21 -1.21 -12.00
C ASP A 67 7.45 -2.09 -12.11
N TRP A 68 8.63 -1.52 -11.82
CA TRP A 68 9.89 -2.26 -11.87
C TRP A 68 9.94 -3.38 -10.83
N VAL A 69 9.56 -3.13 -9.58
CA VAL A 69 9.64 -4.17 -8.52
C VAL A 69 8.71 -5.35 -8.82
N ASN A 70 7.52 -5.08 -9.37
CA ASN A 70 6.56 -6.11 -9.74
C ASN A 70 6.97 -6.89 -11.01
N ALA A 71 7.64 -6.25 -11.96
CA ALA A 71 8.11 -6.89 -13.19
C ALA A 71 9.44 -7.65 -13.02
N ASN A 72 10.24 -7.31 -12.01
CA ASN A 72 11.61 -7.78 -11.80
C ASN A 72 11.78 -8.41 -10.41
N THR A 73 10.84 -9.27 -10.00
CA THR A 73 10.76 -9.82 -8.63
C THR A 73 12.06 -10.42 -8.11
N ALA A 74 12.79 -11.17 -8.94
CA ALA A 74 14.05 -11.78 -8.55
C ALA A 74 15.16 -10.74 -8.36
N GLU A 75 15.33 -9.80 -9.30
CA GLU A 75 16.32 -8.73 -9.14
C GLU A 75 15.99 -7.81 -7.96
N ALA A 76 14.71 -7.51 -7.76
CA ALA A 76 14.24 -6.75 -6.61
C ALA A 76 14.57 -7.45 -5.29
N ALA A 77 14.35 -8.76 -5.21
CA ALA A 77 14.65 -9.55 -4.03
C ALA A 77 16.14 -9.55 -3.67
N GLU A 78 17.03 -9.63 -4.66
CA GLU A 78 18.47 -9.50 -4.46
C GLU A 78 18.87 -8.11 -3.94
N LEU A 79 18.25 -7.04 -4.45
CA LEU A 79 18.46 -5.69 -3.91
C LEU A 79 18.00 -5.59 -2.45
N ILE A 80 16.80 -6.09 -2.15
CA ILE A 80 16.23 -6.10 -0.79
C ILE A 80 17.13 -6.86 0.18
N GLY A 81 17.64 -8.02 -0.22
CA GLY A 81 18.59 -8.81 0.54
C GLY A 81 19.95 -8.11 0.70
N GLY A 82 20.46 -7.51 -0.37
CA GLY A 82 21.71 -6.75 -0.35
C GLY A 82 21.67 -5.47 0.50
N TYR A 83 20.47 -4.96 0.79
CA TYR A 83 20.24 -3.86 1.73
C TYR A 83 19.93 -4.32 3.17
N ASP A 84 20.05 -5.63 3.47
CA ASP A 84 19.79 -6.22 4.78
C ASP A 84 18.36 -5.95 5.32
N ILE A 85 17.38 -5.76 4.44
CA ILE A 85 15.98 -5.53 4.84
C ILE A 85 15.33 -6.86 5.26
N VAL A 86 15.45 -7.88 4.42
CA VAL A 86 15.05 -9.27 4.67
C VAL A 86 15.81 -10.18 3.71
N ASP A 87 15.96 -11.47 4.06
CA ASP A 87 16.60 -12.46 3.18
C ASP A 87 15.99 -12.44 1.76
N ALA A 88 16.86 -12.46 0.73
CA ALA A 88 16.44 -12.39 -0.67
C ALA A 88 15.42 -13.50 -1.03
N THR A 89 15.60 -14.73 -0.52
CA THR A 89 14.69 -15.83 -0.83
C THR A 89 13.31 -15.64 -0.18
N VAL A 90 13.24 -14.92 0.94
CA VAL A 90 11.99 -14.52 1.57
C VAL A 90 11.36 -13.38 0.78
N ALA A 91 12.15 -12.37 0.39
CA ALA A 91 11.67 -11.24 -0.42
C ALA A 91 11.04 -11.72 -1.74
N GLU A 92 11.74 -12.58 -2.49
CA GLU A 92 11.28 -13.09 -3.78
C GLU A 92 9.92 -13.81 -3.66
N LYS A 93 9.73 -14.58 -2.59
CA LYS A 93 8.47 -15.27 -2.31
C LYS A 93 7.37 -14.33 -1.82
N ALA A 94 7.71 -13.29 -1.06
CA ALA A 94 6.75 -12.40 -0.44
C ALA A 94 6.24 -11.31 -1.41
N LEU A 95 7.10 -10.82 -2.30
CA LEU A 95 6.82 -9.68 -3.20
C LEU A 95 5.50 -9.81 -3.98
N PRO A 96 5.15 -10.97 -4.58
CA PRO A 96 3.87 -11.14 -5.27
C PRO A 96 2.63 -10.93 -4.39
N TYR A 97 2.77 -11.05 -3.07
CA TYR A 97 1.70 -10.91 -2.08
C TYR A 97 1.76 -9.59 -1.32
N CYS A 98 2.73 -8.72 -1.62
CA CYS A 98 2.89 -7.43 -0.95
C CYS A 98 1.92 -6.36 -1.46
N ASN A 99 1.20 -6.62 -2.56
CA ASN A 99 0.27 -5.66 -3.18
C ASN A 99 0.91 -4.27 -3.40
N ILE A 100 2.14 -4.25 -3.93
CA ILE A 100 2.88 -3.00 -4.15
C ILE A 100 2.25 -2.28 -5.34
N VAL A 101 1.57 -1.17 -5.08
CA VAL A 101 0.85 -0.38 -6.08
C VAL A 101 1.14 1.12 -5.92
N CYS A 102 0.94 1.87 -7.01
CA CYS A 102 0.93 3.32 -7.01
C CYS A 102 -0.38 3.81 -7.64
N VAL A 103 -1.37 4.10 -6.80
CA VAL A 103 -2.68 4.63 -7.23
C VAL A 103 -2.69 6.14 -7.03
N THR A 104 -3.14 6.88 -8.03
CA THR A 104 -3.23 8.36 -7.99
C THR A 104 -4.54 8.85 -8.61
N GLY A 105 -4.83 10.15 -8.51
CA GLY A 105 -6.02 10.75 -9.12
C GLY A 105 -7.33 10.34 -8.45
N THR A 106 -8.41 10.32 -9.21
CA THR A 106 -9.76 10.02 -8.70
C THR A 106 -9.86 8.62 -8.10
N GLU A 107 -9.18 7.62 -8.67
CA GLU A 107 -9.16 6.26 -8.11
C GLU A 107 -8.58 6.24 -6.69
N MET A 108 -7.47 6.94 -6.45
CA MET A 108 -6.88 7.08 -5.12
C MET A 108 -7.84 7.78 -4.15
N MET A 109 -8.51 8.85 -4.60
CA MET A 109 -9.48 9.58 -3.79
C MET A 109 -10.67 8.68 -3.39
N ASP A 110 -11.22 7.92 -4.34
CA ASP A 110 -12.36 7.04 -4.11
C ASP A 110 -11.99 5.91 -3.15
N MET A 111 -10.86 5.21 -3.40
CA MET A 111 -10.39 4.14 -2.53
C MET A 111 -10.16 4.61 -1.09
N LEU A 112 -9.48 5.77 -0.92
CA LEU A 112 -9.18 6.31 0.41
C LEU A 112 -10.43 6.84 1.11
N SER A 113 -11.33 7.51 0.38
CA SER A 113 -12.62 7.95 0.92
C SER A 113 -13.47 6.78 1.38
N GLY A 114 -13.52 5.70 0.60
CA GLY A 114 -14.23 4.47 0.97
C GLY A 114 -13.67 3.85 2.25
N TYR A 115 -12.36 3.71 2.34
CA TYR A 115 -11.70 3.15 3.52
C TYR A 115 -11.92 4.00 4.78
N LEU A 116 -11.75 5.33 4.67
CA LEU A 116 -11.98 6.25 5.78
C LEU A 116 -13.45 6.27 6.21
N SER A 117 -14.40 6.10 5.28
CA SER A 117 -15.83 6.00 5.61
C SER A 117 -16.13 4.78 6.47
N VAL A 118 -15.55 3.62 6.13
CA VAL A 118 -15.69 2.39 6.94
C VAL A 118 -15.13 2.59 8.36
N LEU A 119 -13.98 3.25 8.49
CA LEU A 119 -13.39 3.57 9.80
C LEU A 119 -14.26 4.56 10.59
N TRP A 120 -14.75 5.60 9.93
CA TRP A 120 -15.60 6.63 10.53
C TRP A 120 -16.94 6.06 11.02
N GLU A 121 -17.58 5.20 10.23
CA GLU A 121 -18.83 4.52 10.61
C GLU A 121 -18.65 3.62 11.84
N GLN A 122 -17.46 3.02 12.00
CA GLN A 122 -17.14 2.19 13.15
C GLN A 122 -16.77 3.03 14.39
N ASP A 123 -15.96 4.07 14.22
CA ASP A 123 -15.57 5.01 15.27
C ASP A 123 -15.08 6.34 14.65
N ALA A 124 -15.87 7.41 14.81
CA ALA A 124 -15.56 8.71 14.23
C ALA A 124 -14.20 9.27 14.68
N GLU A 125 -13.75 8.99 15.91
CA GLU A 125 -12.47 9.48 16.43
C GLU A 125 -11.27 8.84 15.69
N SER A 126 -11.45 7.67 15.08
CA SER A 126 -10.38 6.98 14.31
C SER A 126 -9.91 7.78 13.09
N VAL A 127 -10.74 8.69 12.58
CA VAL A 127 -10.41 9.60 11.46
C VAL A 127 -10.37 11.07 11.90
N GLY A 128 -10.34 11.36 13.20
CA GLY A 128 -10.28 12.73 13.73
C GLY A 128 -11.64 13.41 13.88
N GLY A 129 -12.72 12.65 14.01
CA GLY A 129 -14.08 13.12 14.32
C GLY A 129 -14.97 13.36 13.10
N GLY A 130 -14.42 13.35 11.89
CA GLY A 130 -15.17 13.57 10.66
C GLY A 130 -14.39 13.18 9.41
N MET A 131 -15.11 13.02 8.30
CA MET A 131 -14.49 12.76 6.99
C MET A 131 -13.66 13.97 6.52
N PRO A 132 -12.51 13.74 5.87
CA PRO A 132 -11.71 14.82 5.30
C PRO A 132 -12.44 15.52 4.13
N ASN A 133 -12.12 16.79 3.93
CA ASN A 133 -12.57 17.54 2.75
C ASN A 133 -11.65 17.27 1.54
N ASP A 134 -12.03 17.78 0.37
CA ASP A 134 -11.29 17.61 -0.89
C ASP A 134 -9.82 18.07 -0.81
N ASP A 135 -9.51 19.11 -0.04
CA ASP A 135 -8.16 19.65 0.14
C ASP A 135 -7.18 18.72 0.89
N PHE A 136 -7.69 17.60 1.40
CA PHE A 136 -6.90 16.49 1.94
C PHE A 136 -6.26 15.64 0.83
N TYR A 137 -6.89 15.54 -0.33
CA TYR A 137 -6.48 14.67 -1.42
C TYR A 137 -5.59 15.41 -2.42
N TYR A 138 -4.52 14.76 -2.87
CA TYR A 138 -3.64 15.34 -3.88
C TYR A 138 -4.35 15.39 -5.25
N GLY A 139 -4.45 16.59 -5.83
CA GLY A 139 -5.00 16.81 -7.17
C GLY A 139 -6.51 17.03 -7.24
N ALA A 140 -7.18 17.12 -6.08
CA ALA A 140 -8.57 17.59 -5.97
C ALA A 140 -8.67 19.13 -6.06
#